data_AF-A0A2W1LSX1-F1
#
_entry.id   AF-A0A2W1LSX1-F1
#
_cell.length_a   1.000
_cell.length_b   1.000
_cell.length_c   1.000
_cell.angle_alpha   90.00
_cell.angle_beta   90.00
_cell.angle_gamma   90.00
#
_symmetry.space_group_name_H-M   'P 1'
#
loop_
_entity.id
_entity.type
_entity.pdbx_description
1 polymer ?
#
loop_
_entity_poly.entity_id
_entity_poly.type
_entity_poly.pdbx_seq_one_letter_code
_entity_poly.pdbx_strand_id
1 'polypeptide(L)'
;MKQIDEYVNSVYANLDGTEAEELKEEMRAHLLQAAQELMAEGKTEEEAVKIAVERFGDERMIRGQVAEYFQIPRMFAVNVLRAAIVFATLGILLGCLFAYNEYQLTGEREHVKQQALEVLSIGPEISEESKRELVKIAAAAPQIKSLEISLANTNPADADLIYQEPFKHVMYWNAAMGEAVSDGIWDVRISYEHYQLGWINSIMVCLVIYWVLFAIWAIMQAYRTRKLRIFWIVAISLFNIPAYLVYRARH
;
A
#
# COMPACT_ATOMS: atom_id res chain seq x y z
N MET A 1 -23.31 12.94 -48.10
CA MET A 1 -23.14 12.03 -46.94
C MET A 1 -21.68 11.70 -46.59
N LYS A 2 -20.76 11.49 -47.56
CA LYS A 2 -19.32 11.22 -47.28
C LYS A 2 -18.62 12.22 -46.33
N GLN A 3 -18.97 13.50 -46.41
CA GLN A 3 -18.41 14.53 -45.53
C GLN A 3 -18.75 14.29 -44.03
N ILE A 4 -19.90 13.69 -43.72
CA ILE A 4 -20.24 13.29 -42.33
C ILE A 4 -19.28 12.19 -41.88
N ASP A 5 -19.05 11.19 -42.73
CA ASP A 5 -18.13 10.09 -42.39
C ASP A 5 -16.70 10.61 -42.18
N GLU A 6 -16.24 11.55 -43.00
CA GLU A 6 -14.93 12.19 -42.86
C GLU A 6 -14.83 12.98 -41.54
N TYR A 7 -15.83 13.80 -41.22
CA TYR A 7 -15.90 14.56 -39.96
C TYR A 7 -15.93 13.64 -38.73
N VAL A 8 -16.77 12.61 -38.73
CA VAL A 8 -16.86 11.67 -37.62
C VAL A 8 -15.55 10.89 -37.44
N ASN A 9 -14.96 10.39 -38.53
CA ASN A 9 -13.66 9.69 -38.46
C ASN A 9 -12.54 10.60 -37.95
N SER A 10 -12.57 11.88 -38.29
CA SER A 10 -11.56 12.83 -37.86
C SER A 10 -11.73 13.22 -36.39
N VAL A 11 -12.96 13.37 -35.88
CA VAL A 11 -13.27 13.61 -34.47
C VAL A 11 -12.79 12.46 -33.57
N TYR A 12 -12.94 11.21 -34.02
CA TYR A 12 -12.52 10.03 -33.26
C TYR A 12 -11.11 9.54 -33.64
N ALA A 13 -10.34 10.33 -34.38
CA ALA A 13 -9.00 9.95 -34.81
C ALA A 13 -8.10 9.63 -33.60
N ASN A 14 -7.50 8.43 -33.59
CA ASN A 14 -6.65 7.89 -32.53
C ASN A 14 -7.37 7.49 -31.24
N LEU A 15 -8.70 7.31 -31.28
CA LEU A 15 -9.46 6.71 -30.19
C LEU A 15 -9.79 5.27 -30.52
N ASP A 16 -9.43 4.37 -29.62
CA ASP A 16 -9.66 2.95 -29.74
C ASP A 16 -10.60 2.47 -28.63
N GLY A 17 -11.40 1.44 -28.93
CA GLY A 17 -12.26 0.75 -27.97
C GLY A 17 -13.71 0.73 -28.39
N THR A 18 -14.47 -0.25 -27.88
CA THR A 18 -15.88 -0.43 -28.20
C THR A 18 -16.73 0.79 -27.88
N GLU A 19 -16.43 1.49 -26.79
CA GLU A 19 -17.13 2.72 -26.40
C GLU A 19 -16.87 3.88 -27.36
N ALA A 20 -15.65 4.00 -27.90
CA ALA A 20 -15.34 5.01 -28.89
C ALA A 20 -16.09 4.74 -30.21
N GLU A 21 -16.13 3.48 -30.65
CA GLU A 21 -16.84 3.10 -31.89
C GLU A 21 -18.37 3.24 -31.76
N GLU A 22 -18.94 2.91 -30.61
CA GLU A 22 -20.36 3.14 -30.34
C GLU A 22 -20.72 4.63 -30.37
N LEU A 23 -19.95 5.47 -29.66
CA LEU A 23 -20.19 6.92 -29.64
C LEU A 23 -20.01 7.54 -31.03
N LYS A 24 -19.05 7.02 -31.80
CA LYS A 24 -18.81 7.40 -33.19
C LYS A 24 -20.00 7.07 -34.09
N GLU A 25 -20.56 5.87 -33.98
CA GLU A 25 -21.76 5.47 -34.73
C GLU A 25 -23.01 6.25 -34.28
N GLU A 26 -23.15 6.54 -32.98
CA GLU A 26 -24.23 7.40 -32.46
C GLU A 26 -24.13 8.83 -33.02
N MET A 27 -22.94 9.43 -32.99
CA MET A 27 -22.69 10.74 -33.58
C MET A 27 -22.99 10.75 -35.09
N ARG A 28 -22.55 9.71 -35.81
CA ARG A 28 -22.83 9.54 -37.24
C ARG A 28 -24.34 9.48 -37.50
N ALA A 29 -25.08 8.70 -36.72
CA ALA A 29 -26.52 8.57 -36.86
C ALA A 29 -27.24 9.91 -36.64
N HIS A 30 -26.86 10.67 -35.63
CA HIS A 30 -27.43 12.00 -35.37
C HIS A 30 -27.13 13.02 -36.47
N LEU A 31 -25.90 13.04 -36.99
CA LEU A 31 -25.54 13.91 -38.12
C LEU A 31 -26.30 13.54 -39.39
N LEU A 32 -26.45 12.24 -39.68
CA LEU A 32 -27.24 11.75 -40.81
C LEU A 32 -28.71 12.14 -40.68
N GLN A 33 -29.29 11.96 -39.48
CA GLN A 33 -30.67 12.35 -39.22
C GLN A 33 -30.87 13.86 -39.41
N ALA A 34 -30.00 14.69 -38.83
CA ALA A 34 -30.07 16.15 -38.97
C ALA A 34 -29.95 16.60 -40.44
N ALA A 35 -29.07 15.97 -41.22
CA ALA A 35 -28.96 16.25 -42.65
C ALA A 35 -30.23 15.82 -43.42
N GLN A 36 -30.84 14.68 -43.09
CA GLN A 36 -32.08 14.23 -43.72
C GLN A 36 -33.27 15.15 -43.40
N GLU A 37 -33.37 15.65 -42.17
CA GLU A 37 -34.39 16.63 -41.77
C GLU A 37 -34.25 17.93 -42.59
N LEU A 38 -33.02 18.45 -42.74
CA LEU A 38 -32.75 19.63 -43.57
C LEU A 38 -33.05 19.40 -45.06
N MET A 39 -32.80 18.20 -45.57
CA MET A 39 -33.17 17.84 -46.94
C MET A 39 -34.70 17.80 -47.12
N ALA A 40 -35.44 17.33 -46.12
CA ALA A 40 -36.91 17.37 -46.13
C ALA A 40 -37.47 18.80 -46.07
N GLU A 41 -36.74 19.73 -45.45
CA GLU A 41 -37.02 21.17 -45.47
C GLU A 41 -36.67 21.86 -46.80
N GLY A 42 -36.17 21.11 -47.79
CA GLY A 42 -35.88 21.60 -49.14
C GLY A 42 -34.43 22.06 -49.36
N LYS A 43 -33.50 21.75 -48.44
CA LYS A 43 -32.07 21.97 -48.66
C LYS A 43 -31.48 20.92 -49.59
N THR A 44 -30.46 21.31 -50.36
CA THR A 44 -29.65 20.34 -51.11
C THR A 44 -28.85 19.46 -50.14
N GLU A 45 -28.45 18.25 -50.55
CA GLU A 45 -27.67 17.34 -49.69
C GLU A 45 -26.37 18.00 -49.18
N GLU A 46 -25.67 18.72 -50.05
CA GLU A 46 -24.40 19.37 -49.71
C GLU A 46 -24.61 20.52 -48.70
N GLU A 47 -25.65 21.33 -48.88
CA GLU A 47 -26.02 22.36 -47.89
C GLU A 47 -26.50 21.76 -46.57
N ALA A 48 -27.30 20.69 -46.62
CA ALA A 48 -27.82 20.01 -45.44
C ALA A 48 -26.69 19.42 -44.59
N VAL A 49 -25.73 18.73 -45.22
CA VAL A 49 -24.56 18.17 -44.52
C VAL A 49 -23.69 19.27 -43.91
N LYS A 50 -23.43 20.34 -44.67
CA LYS A 50 -22.66 21.48 -44.16
C LYS A 50 -23.32 22.10 -42.94
N ILE A 51 -24.62 22.38 -43.00
CA ILE A 51 -25.37 22.96 -41.88
C ILE A 51 -25.41 21.99 -40.69
N ALA A 52 -25.58 20.69 -40.92
CA ALA A 52 -25.59 19.69 -39.85
C ALA A 52 -24.25 19.66 -39.09
N VAL A 53 -23.12 19.65 -39.80
CA VAL A 53 -21.77 19.69 -39.20
C VAL A 53 -21.51 21.02 -38.48
N GLU A 54 -21.87 22.15 -39.09
CA GLU A 54 -21.71 23.48 -38.48
C GLU A 54 -22.52 23.63 -37.19
N ARG A 55 -23.74 23.08 -37.14
CA ARG A 55 -24.58 23.04 -35.92
C ARG A 55 -24.00 22.14 -34.83
N PHE A 56 -23.30 21.07 -35.23
CA PHE A 56 -22.69 20.13 -34.30
C PHE A 56 -21.45 20.73 -33.61
N GLY A 57 -20.69 21.53 -34.34
CA GLY A 57 -19.60 22.35 -33.79
C GLY A 57 -18.26 22.16 -34.48
N ASP A 58 -17.31 23.02 -34.14
CA ASP A 58 -15.97 23.02 -34.70
C ASP A 58 -15.24 21.69 -34.41
N GLU A 59 -14.70 21.08 -35.47
CA GLU A 59 -14.04 19.77 -35.43
C GLU A 59 -12.92 19.71 -34.38
N ARG A 60 -12.11 20.78 -34.23
CA ARG A 60 -10.98 20.76 -33.29
C ARG A 60 -11.48 20.80 -31.85
N MET A 61 -12.52 21.59 -31.59
CA MET A 61 -13.13 21.67 -30.26
C MET A 61 -13.76 20.34 -29.88
N ILE A 62 -14.59 19.76 -30.77
CA ILE A 62 -15.26 18.48 -30.51
C ILE A 62 -14.23 17.36 -30.36
N ARG A 63 -13.23 17.27 -31.25
CA ARG A 63 -12.13 16.31 -31.13
C ARG A 63 -11.41 16.44 -29.79
N GLY A 64 -11.13 17.66 -29.33
CA GLY A 64 -10.50 17.92 -28.04
C GLY A 64 -11.33 17.37 -26.87
N GLN A 65 -12.64 17.67 -26.85
CA GLN A 65 -13.56 17.22 -25.81
C GLN A 65 -13.72 15.70 -25.79
N VAL A 66 -13.87 15.07 -26.96
CA VAL A 66 -13.97 13.61 -27.09
C VAL A 66 -12.66 12.96 -26.63
N ALA A 67 -11.50 13.47 -27.06
CA ALA A 67 -10.21 12.95 -26.61
C ALA A 67 -10.03 13.08 -25.08
N GLU A 68 -10.42 14.22 -24.50
CA GLU A 68 -10.36 14.45 -23.06
C GLU A 68 -11.25 13.47 -22.27
N TYR A 69 -12.47 13.23 -22.76
CA TYR A 69 -13.42 12.26 -22.19
C TYR A 69 -12.81 10.85 -22.07
N PHE A 70 -12.08 10.40 -23.09
CA PHE A 70 -11.46 9.06 -23.10
C PHE A 70 -10.09 9.01 -22.39
N GLN A 71 -9.31 10.11 -22.39
CA GLN A 71 -7.95 10.13 -21.83
C GLN A 71 -7.91 10.32 -20.32
N ILE A 72 -8.77 11.18 -19.74
CA ILE A 72 -8.77 11.49 -18.30
C ILE A 72 -8.98 10.21 -17.45
N PRO A 73 -10.00 9.36 -17.73
CA PRO A 73 -10.18 8.13 -16.96
C PRO A 73 -8.99 7.18 -17.11
N ARG A 74 -8.38 7.11 -18.31
CA ARG A 74 -7.27 6.20 -18.62
C ARG A 74 -6.01 6.55 -17.84
N MET A 75 -5.63 7.83 -17.82
CA MET A 75 -4.47 8.30 -17.06
C MET A 75 -4.66 8.13 -15.56
N PHE A 76 -5.86 8.46 -15.05
CA PHE A 76 -6.19 8.28 -13.65
C PHE A 76 -6.02 6.82 -13.22
N ALA A 77 -6.59 5.87 -13.98
CA ALA A 77 -6.46 4.45 -13.66
C ALA A 77 -5.00 3.97 -13.61
N VAL A 78 -4.18 4.35 -14.59
CA VAL A 78 -2.76 3.93 -14.61
C VAL A 78 -2.01 4.50 -13.39
N ASN A 79 -2.26 5.74 -13.02
CA ASN A 79 -1.62 6.37 -11.86
C ASN A 79 -2.07 5.75 -10.53
N VAL A 80 -3.36 5.36 -10.41
CA VAL A 80 -3.86 4.61 -9.24
C VAL A 80 -3.16 3.27 -9.10
N LEU A 81 -2.99 2.51 -10.19
CA LEU A 81 -2.26 1.24 -10.15
C LEU A 81 -0.78 1.44 -9.77
N ARG A 82 -0.11 2.45 -10.33
CA ARG A 82 1.28 2.78 -9.97
C ARG A 82 1.40 3.11 -8.48
N ALA A 83 0.49 3.93 -7.95
CA ALA A 83 0.46 4.26 -6.53
C ALA A 83 0.26 3.01 -5.67
N ALA A 84 -0.68 2.12 -6.04
CA ALA A 84 -0.87 0.85 -5.34
C ALA A 84 0.43 0.05 -5.27
N ILE A 85 1.12 -0.14 -6.40
CA ILE A 85 2.38 -0.89 -6.47
C ILE A 85 3.46 -0.23 -5.60
N VAL A 86 3.58 1.10 -5.62
CA VAL A 86 4.53 1.83 -4.77
C VAL A 86 4.26 1.59 -3.29
N PHE A 87 3.00 1.62 -2.84
CA PHE A 87 2.67 1.31 -1.45
C PHE A 87 2.96 -0.15 -1.10
N ALA A 88 2.67 -1.10 -2.00
CA ALA A 88 2.99 -2.50 -1.77
C ALA A 88 4.50 -2.73 -1.60
N THR A 89 5.33 -2.13 -2.47
CA THR A 89 6.79 -2.26 -2.38
C THR A 89 7.36 -1.53 -1.18
N LEU A 90 6.86 -0.33 -0.88
CA LEU A 90 7.27 0.45 0.29
C LEU A 90 6.97 -0.30 1.59
N GLY A 91 5.79 -0.92 1.70
CA GLY A 91 5.42 -1.74 2.85
C GLY A 91 6.39 -2.89 3.09
N ILE A 92 6.75 -3.62 2.03
CA ILE A 92 7.74 -4.71 2.10
C ILE A 92 9.10 -4.17 2.52
N LEU A 93 9.58 -3.10 1.90
CA LEU A 93 10.90 -2.51 2.21
C LEU A 93 11.00 -2.04 3.67
N LEU A 94 9.98 -1.30 4.15
CA LEU A 94 9.91 -0.86 5.54
C LEU A 94 9.81 -2.07 6.50
N GLY A 95 8.98 -3.05 6.17
CA GLY A 95 8.87 -4.29 6.93
C GLY A 95 10.20 -5.02 7.07
N CYS A 96 10.92 -5.21 5.96
CA CYS A 96 12.25 -5.81 5.95
C CYS A 96 13.26 -5.00 6.75
N LEU A 97 13.24 -3.67 6.64
CA LEU A 97 14.12 -2.79 7.41
C LEU A 97 13.91 -2.95 8.92
N PHE A 98 12.66 -2.89 9.37
CA PHE A 98 12.33 -3.07 10.79
C PHE A 98 12.64 -4.50 11.27
N ALA A 99 12.35 -5.53 10.47
CA ALA A 99 12.66 -6.91 10.81
C ALA A 99 14.17 -7.15 10.92
N TYR A 100 14.96 -6.57 10.01
CA TYR A 100 16.42 -6.63 10.06
C TYR A 100 16.96 -5.93 11.31
N ASN A 101 16.43 -4.75 11.64
CA ASN A 101 16.82 -4.02 12.85
C ASN A 101 16.50 -4.83 14.12
N GLU A 102 15.31 -5.43 14.21
CA GLU A 102 14.92 -6.26 15.35
C GLU A 102 15.79 -7.52 15.47
N TYR A 103 16.16 -8.13 14.34
CA TYR A 103 17.08 -9.28 14.32
C TYR A 103 18.45 -8.93 14.90
N GLN A 104 19.02 -7.77 14.52
CA GLN A 104 20.30 -7.31 15.06
C GLN A 104 20.21 -7.03 16.57
N LEU A 105 19.16 -6.32 17.01
CA LEU A 105 18.94 -6.03 18.43
C LEU A 105 18.79 -7.30 19.27
N THR A 106 18.19 -8.36 18.72
CA THR A 106 18.08 -9.65 19.40
C THR A 106 19.44 -10.27 19.69
N GLY A 107 20.38 -10.17 18.74
CA GLY A 107 21.76 -10.64 18.95
C GLY A 107 22.49 -9.87 20.04
N GLU A 108 22.35 -8.54 20.08
CA GLU A 108 22.95 -7.71 21.13
C GLU A 108 22.36 -8.01 22.52
N ARG A 109 21.04 -8.22 22.62
CA ARG A 109 20.37 -8.61 23.87
C ARG A 109 20.89 -9.94 24.39
N GLU A 110 21.09 -10.93 23.52
CA GLU A 110 21.66 -12.21 23.90
C GLU A 110 23.12 -12.05 24.37
N HIS A 111 23.91 -11.24 23.67
CA HIS A 111 25.30 -10.97 24.07
C HIS A 111 25.40 -10.34 25.46
N VAL A 112 24.56 -9.33 25.76
CA VAL A 112 24.50 -8.68 27.08
C VAL A 112 24.16 -9.70 28.17
N LYS A 113 23.16 -10.55 27.95
CA LYS A 113 22.76 -11.59 28.90
C LYS A 113 23.90 -12.57 29.19
N GLN A 114 24.57 -13.06 28.14
CA GLN A 114 25.67 -14.02 28.30
C GLN A 114 26.89 -13.40 29.01
N GLN A 115 27.27 -12.17 28.65
CA GLN A 115 28.36 -11.46 29.34
C GLN A 115 28.03 -11.18 30.81
N ALA A 116 26.79 -10.78 31.09
CA ALA A 116 26.35 -10.58 32.47
C ALA A 116 26.43 -11.88 33.28
N LEU A 117 26.08 -13.00 32.67
CA LEU A 117 26.15 -14.30 33.30
C LEU A 117 27.60 -14.75 33.55
N GLU A 118 28.51 -14.56 32.58
CA GLU A 118 29.95 -14.85 32.75
C GLU A 118 30.58 -14.10 33.94
N VAL A 119 30.18 -12.85 34.17
CA VAL A 119 30.62 -12.05 35.33
C VAL A 119 30.10 -12.62 36.65
N LEU A 120 28.92 -13.23 36.65
CA LEU A 120 28.24 -13.78 37.82
C LEU A 120 28.67 -15.20 38.17
N SER A 121 29.09 -16.01 37.20
CA SER A 121 29.48 -17.42 37.40
C SER A 121 30.73 -17.62 38.27
N ILE A 122 31.35 -16.54 38.78
CA ILE A 122 32.52 -16.56 39.67
C ILE A 122 32.15 -17.04 41.09
N GLY A 123 30.87 -16.98 41.49
CA GLY A 123 30.39 -17.52 42.77
C GLY A 123 28.97 -17.03 43.15
N PRO A 124 28.40 -17.52 44.27
CA PRO A 124 27.07 -17.12 44.74
C PRO A 124 27.05 -15.74 45.44
N GLU A 125 28.21 -15.12 45.65
CA GLU A 125 28.33 -13.78 46.23
C GLU A 125 28.77 -12.79 45.16
N ILE A 126 28.10 -11.64 45.12
CA ILE A 126 28.41 -10.56 44.18
C ILE A 126 29.29 -9.51 44.83
N SER A 127 30.42 -9.25 44.19
CA SER A 127 31.31 -8.15 44.56
C SER A 127 30.83 -6.80 44.01
N GLU A 128 31.23 -5.70 44.65
CA GLU A 128 31.01 -4.34 44.12
C GLU A 128 31.78 -4.06 42.82
N GLU A 129 32.79 -4.87 42.48
CA GLU A 129 33.46 -4.83 41.20
C GLU A 129 32.59 -5.45 40.10
N SER A 130 32.02 -6.63 40.35
CA SER A 130 31.08 -7.32 39.47
C SER A 130 29.86 -6.44 39.16
N LYS A 131 29.27 -5.77 40.17
CA LYS A 131 28.15 -4.83 39.93
C LYS A 131 28.53 -3.69 38.99
N ARG A 132 29.73 -3.11 39.16
CA ARG A 132 30.21 -2.03 38.28
C ARG A 132 30.47 -2.50 36.85
N GLU A 133 30.90 -3.74 36.68
CA GLU A 133 31.06 -4.36 35.37
C GLU A 133 29.71 -4.61 34.68
N LEU A 134 28.73 -5.15 35.41
CA LEU A 134 27.37 -5.36 34.90
C LEU A 134 26.71 -4.06 34.44
N VAL A 135 26.88 -2.96 35.18
CA VAL A 135 26.40 -1.64 34.77
C VAL A 135 27.05 -1.20 33.46
N LYS A 136 28.35 -1.45 33.27
CA LYS A 136 29.05 -1.11 32.01
C LYS A 136 28.54 -1.93 30.84
N ILE A 137 28.30 -3.23 31.03
CA ILE A 137 27.75 -4.13 30.00
C ILE A 137 26.36 -3.64 29.58
N ALA A 138 25.47 -3.37 30.54
CA ALA A 138 24.12 -2.88 30.25
C ALA A 138 24.13 -1.51 29.55
N ALA A 139 24.96 -0.56 30.04
CA ALA A 139 25.05 0.79 29.47
C ALA A 139 25.69 0.82 28.06
N ALA A 140 26.44 -0.21 27.67
CA ALA A 140 26.99 -0.34 26.33
C ALA A 140 25.93 -0.65 25.25
N ALA A 141 24.73 -1.10 25.68
CA ALA A 141 23.63 -1.51 24.81
C ALA A 141 22.40 -0.57 24.99
N PRO A 142 22.23 0.49 24.19
CA PRO A 142 21.24 1.55 24.42
C PRO A 142 19.76 1.11 24.45
N GLN A 143 19.46 -0.04 23.86
CA GLN A 143 18.14 -0.66 23.87
C GLN A 143 17.77 -1.29 25.22
N ILE A 144 18.77 -1.64 26.05
CA ILE A 144 18.56 -2.21 27.38
C ILE A 144 18.10 -1.10 28.31
N LYS A 145 16.98 -1.32 29.00
CA LYS A 145 16.34 -0.36 29.90
C LYS A 145 16.41 -0.81 31.35
N SER A 146 16.46 -2.11 31.61
CA SER A 146 16.85 -2.60 32.93
C SER A 146 17.67 -3.87 32.83
N LEU A 147 18.56 -4.04 33.81
CA LEU A 147 19.26 -5.29 34.10
C LEU A 147 19.00 -5.64 35.56
N GLU A 148 18.36 -6.79 35.77
CA GLU A 148 18.01 -7.35 37.07
C GLU A 148 18.70 -8.71 37.20
N ILE A 149 19.16 -9.02 38.40
CA ILE A 149 19.82 -10.30 38.69
C ILE A 149 19.22 -10.92 39.95
N SER A 150 19.11 -12.23 39.99
CA SER A 150 18.61 -12.95 41.17
C SER A 150 19.25 -14.33 41.25
N LEU A 151 19.34 -14.91 42.44
CA LEU A 151 19.72 -16.31 42.57
C LEU A 151 18.64 -17.20 41.90
N ALA A 152 19.06 -18.25 41.22
CA ALA A 152 18.16 -19.16 40.53
C ALA A 152 17.18 -19.79 41.53
N ASN A 153 15.91 -19.92 41.11
CA ASN A 153 14.78 -20.42 41.91
C ASN A 153 14.36 -19.53 43.09
N THR A 154 14.82 -18.28 43.17
CA THR A 154 14.26 -17.30 44.11
C THR A 154 13.05 -16.58 43.52
N ASN A 155 12.28 -15.89 44.36
CA ASN A 155 11.11 -15.14 43.89
C ASN A 155 11.61 -13.97 43.02
N PRO A 156 11.07 -13.74 41.81
CA PRO A 156 11.47 -12.61 40.98
C PRO A 156 11.34 -11.24 41.65
N ALA A 157 10.54 -11.12 42.71
CA ALA A 157 10.43 -9.91 43.51
C ALA A 157 11.68 -9.59 44.35
N ASP A 158 12.55 -10.59 44.56
CA ASP A 158 13.80 -10.48 45.33
C ASP A 158 15.01 -10.18 44.42
N ALA A 159 14.77 -9.84 43.15
CA ALA A 159 15.84 -9.51 42.21
C ALA A 159 16.53 -8.18 42.56
N ASP A 160 17.85 -8.18 42.52
CA ASP A 160 18.67 -6.99 42.64
C ASP A 160 18.65 -6.23 41.30
N LEU A 161 18.09 -5.02 41.34
CA LEU A 161 18.12 -4.08 40.21
C LEU A 161 19.51 -3.45 40.10
N ILE A 162 20.23 -3.79 39.04
CA ILE A 162 21.62 -3.32 38.82
C ILE A 162 21.67 -2.09 37.95
N TYR A 163 20.82 -2.05 36.93
CA TYR A 163 20.78 -0.97 35.95
C TYR A 163 19.35 -0.61 35.60
N GLN A 164 19.07 0.69 35.48
CA GLN A 164 17.79 1.20 35.02
C GLN A 164 17.97 2.50 34.25
N GLU A 165 17.43 2.55 33.04
CA GLU A 165 17.21 3.76 32.27
C GLU A 165 15.71 3.95 31.97
N PRO A 166 15.24 5.21 31.96
CA PRO A 166 13.85 5.47 31.60
C PRO A 166 13.60 5.11 30.13
N PHE A 167 12.47 4.45 29.87
CA PHE A 167 11.95 4.26 28.52
C PHE A 167 11.70 5.63 27.89
N LYS A 168 12.32 5.91 26.75
CA LYS A 168 12.24 7.23 26.09
C LYS A 168 11.01 7.32 25.18
N HIS A 169 10.47 6.18 24.75
CA HIS A 169 9.36 6.12 23.80
C HIS A 169 8.15 5.40 24.40
N VAL A 170 7.12 6.17 24.76
CA VAL A 170 5.80 5.69 25.22
C VAL A 170 4.91 5.24 24.04
N MET A 171 5.37 5.41 22.80
CA MET A 171 4.52 5.22 21.63
C MET A 171 4.32 3.74 21.28
N TYR A 172 3.06 3.32 21.40
CA TYR A 172 2.47 2.06 20.94
C TYR A 172 2.93 0.80 21.68
N TRP A 173 2.41 0.65 22.90
CA TRP A 173 2.21 -0.63 23.58
C TRP A 173 3.42 -1.58 23.51
N ASN A 174 4.59 -1.04 23.84
CA ASN A 174 5.71 -1.86 24.27
C ASN A 174 5.32 -2.42 25.64
N ALA A 175 4.85 -3.67 25.68
CA ALA A 175 5.07 -4.41 26.91
C ALA A 175 6.58 -4.43 27.10
N ALA A 176 7.07 -3.99 28.27
CA ALA A 176 8.43 -4.31 28.65
C ALA A 176 8.53 -5.84 28.61
N MET A 177 9.14 -6.37 27.55
CA MET A 177 9.32 -7.80 27.43
C MET A 177 10.62 -8.11 28.16
N GLY A 178 10.48 -8.81 29.27
CA GLY A 178 11.60 -9.30 30.05
C GLY A 178 12.05 -10.63 29.48
N GLU A 179 13.30 -10.72 29.02
CA GLU A 179 13.94 -12.00 28.76
C GLU A 179 14.84 -12.35 29.93
N ALA A 180 14.80 -13.62 30.36
CA ALA A 180 15.67 -14.14 31.40
C ALA A 180 16.55 -15.26 30.84
N VAL A 181 17.82 -15.29 31.25
CA VAL A 181 18.73 -16.43 31.07
C VAL A 181 19.17 -16.93 32.44
N SER A 182 19.41 -18.24 32.56
CA SER A 182 19.84 -18.87 33.80
C SER A 182 21.02 -19.81 33.55
N ASP A 183 21.98 -19.84 34.47
CA ASP A 183 23.03 -20.88 34.54
C ASP A 183 22.77 -21.92 35.64
N GLY A 184 21.63 -21.82 36.33
CA GLY A 184 21.27 -22.67 37.46
C GLY A 184 21.71 -22.13 38.83
N ILE A 185 22.55 -21.09 38.88
CA ILE A 185 22.91 -20.37 40.11
C ILE A 185 22.35 -18.94 40.06
N TRP A 186 22.45 -18.28 38.91
CA TRP A 186 21.99 -16.92 38.67
C TRP A 186 20.97 -16.88 37.55
N ASP A 187 19.96 -16.05 37.73
CA ASP A 187 19.03 -15.60 36.71
C ASP A 187 19.35 -14.15 36.36
N VAL A 188 19.61 -13.87 35.09
CA VAL A 188 19.81 -12.52 34.55
C VAL A 188 18.58 -12.16 33.72
N ARG A 189 17.90 -11.07 34.10
CA ARG A 189 16.75 -10.53 33.39
C ARG A 189 17.08 -9.17 32.80
N ILE A 190 16.74 -8.99 31.53
CA ILE A 190 16.81 -7.69 30.87
C ILE A 190 15.44 -7.24 30.42
N SER A 191 15.17 -5.95 30.56
CA SER A 191 14.05 -5.28 29.89
C SER A 191 14.59 -4.38 28.79
N TYR A 192 13.90 -4.31 27.65
CA TYR A 192 14.37 -3.55 26.50
C TYR A 192 13.22 -2.93 25.71
N GLU A 193 13.54 -1.92 24.90
CA GLU A 193 12.64 -1.42 23.85
C GLU A 193 12.71 -2.36 22.63
N HIS A 194 11.55 -2.74 22.10
CA HIS A 194 11.44 -3.56 20.89
C HIS A 194 10.61 -2.84 19.81
N TYR A 195 10.83 -3.18 18.54
CA TYR A 195 10.07 -2.64 17.41
C TYR A 195 9.21 -3.72 16.74
N GLN A 196 8.89 -4.80 17.46
CA GLN A 196 8.20 -5.96 16.89
C GLN A 196 6.84 -5.59 16.27
N LEU A 197 6.10 -4.64 16.84
CA LEU A 197 4.86 -4.16 16.24
C LEU A 197 5.10 -3.22 15.04
N GLY A 198 6.27 -2.56 14.98
CA GLY A 198 6.62 -1.60 13.94
C GLY A 198 6.64 -2.19 12.54
N TRP A 199 7.27 -3.37 12.37
CA TRP A 199 7.32 -4.04 11.06
C TRP A 199 5.93 -4.52 10.61
N ILE A 200 5.15 -5.12 11.51
CA ILE A 200 3.77 -5.58 11.23
C ILE A 200 2.90 -4.40 10.84
N ASN A 201 2.92 -3.33 11.64
CA ASN A 201 2.10 -2.14 11.40
C ASN A 201 2.46 -1.45 10.08
N SER A 202 3.76 -1.35 9.76
CA SER A 202 4.22 -0.74 8.51
C SER A 202 3.72 -1.51 7.29
N ILE A 203 3.81 -2.85 7.33
CA ILE A 203 3.29 -3.71 6.27
C ILE A 203 1.77 -3.59 6.18
N MET A 204 1.06 -3.66 7.31
CA MET A 204 -0.41 -3.63 7.33
C MET A 204 -0.98 -2.33 6.80
N VAL A 205 -0.43 -1.17 7.20
CA VAL A 205 -0.87 0.14 6.71
C VAL A 205 -0.68 0.25 5.20
N CYS A 206 0.51 -0.11 4.71
CA CYS A 206 0.81 -0.08 3.28
C CYS A 206 -0.06 -1.08 2.50
N LEU A 207 -0.33 -2.25 3.06
CA LEU A 207 -1.18 -3.28 2.46
C LEU A 207 -2.63 -2.81 2.35
N VAL A 208 -3.18 -2.12 3.37
CA VAL A 208 -4.54 -1.56 3.31
C VAL A 208 -4.64 -0.48 2.22
N ILE A 209 -3.66 0.41 2.12
CA ILE A 209 -3.62 1.43 1.06
C ILE A 209 -3.55 0.76 -0.32
N TYR A 210 -2.64 -0.19 -0.49
CA TYR A 210 -2.56 -1.00 -1.70
C TYR A 210 -3.90 -1.67 -2.03
N TRP A 211 -4.54 -2.29 -1.04
CA TRP A 211 -5.76 -3.05 -1.21
C TRP A 211 -6.88 -2.18 -1.78
N VAL A 212 -7.07 -0.99 -1.21
CA VAL A 212 -8.08 -0.02 -1.65
C VAL A 212 -7.75 0.50 -3.04
N LEU A 213 -6.52 0.95 -3.27
CA LEU A 213 -6.12 1.51 -4.57
C LEU A 213 -6.23 0.49 -5.70
N PHE A 214 -5.80 -0.76 -5.46
CA PHE A 214 -5.96 -1.83 -6.43
C PHE A 214 -7.43 -2.14 -6.71
N ALA A 215 -8.28 -2.21 -5.67
CA ALA A 215 -9.71 -2.44 -5.86
C ALA A 215 -10.35 -1.34 -6.71
N ILE A 216 -10.04 -0.06 -6.45
CA ILE A 216 -10.51 1.07 -7.26
C ILE A 216 -10.04 0.91 -8.71
N TRP A 217 -8.76 0.62 -8.94
CA TRP A 217 -8.23 0.40 -10.28
C TRP A 217 -8.93 -0.76 -11.01
N ALA A 218 -9.07 -1.91 -10.33
CA ALA A 218 -9.67 -3.10 -10.90
C ALA A 218 -11.15 -2.90 -11.24
N ILE A 219 -11.90 -2.19 -10.38
CA ILE A 219 -13.29 -1.81 -10.64
C ILE A 219 -13.38 -0.86 -11.84
N MET A 220 -12.53 0.17 -11.93
CA MET A 220 -12.51 1.06 -13.10
C MET A 220 -12.19 0.31 -14.38
N GLN A 221 -11.24 -0.61 -14.33
CA GLN A 221 -10.85 -1.41 -15.49
C GLN A 221 -11.97 -2.37 -15.92
N ALA A 222 -12.69 -2.96 -14.96
CA ALA A 222 -13.84 -3.82 -15.20
C ALA A 222 -15.11 -3.05 -15.62
N TYR A 223 -15.23 -1.78 -15.23
CA TYR A 223 -16.32 -0.91 -15.67
C TYR A 223 -16.20 -0.61 -17.17
N ARG A 224 -14.99 -0.39 -17.68
CA ARG A 224 -14.73 -0.17 -19.12
C ARG A 224 -15.18 -1.31 -20.02
N THR A 225 -15.19 -2.54 -19.51
CA THR A 225 -15.65 -3.71 -20.28
C THR A 225 -17.18 -3.87 -20.28
N ARG A 226 -17.94 -2.91 -19.71
CA ARG A 226 -19.42 -2.82 -19.65
C ARG A 226 -20.19 -4.07 -19.18
N LYS A 227 -19.49 -5.07 -18.63
CA LYS A 227 -20.07 -6.31 -18.07
C LYS A 227 -19.94 -6.35 -16.54
N LEU A 228 -19.72 -5.21 -15.89
CA LEU A 228 -19.54 -5.14 -14.44
C LEU A 228 -20.89 -5.32 -13.73
N ARG A 229 -21.04 -6.46 -13.04
CA ARG A 229 -22.16 -6.71 -12.12
C ARG A 229 -21.76 -6.33 -10.71
N ILE A 230 -22.72 -5.96 -9.86
CA ILE A 230 -22.50 -5.65 -8.43
C ILE A 230 -21.72 -6.77 -7.73
N PHE A 231 -22.00 -8.03 -8.07
CA PHE A 231 -21.25 -9.18 -7.59
C PHE A 231 -19.73 -9.04 -7.75
N TRP A 232 -19.27 -8.56 -8.91
CA TRP A 232 -17.84 -8.40 -9.19
C TRP A 232 -17.22 -7.24 -8.43
N ILE A 233 -17.98 -6.17 -8.17
CA ILE A 233 -17.52 -5.08 -7.31
C ILE A 233 -17.23 -5.62 -5.91
N VAL A 234 -18.19 -6.33 -5.32
CA VAL A 234 -18.03 -6.94 -3.99
C VAL A 234 -16.90 -7.97 -3.98
N ALA A 235 -16.82 -8.83 -5.00
CA ALA A 235 -15.77 -9.84 -5.10
C ALA A 235 -14.36 -9.21 -5.21
N ILE A 236 -14.18 -8.18 -6.03
CA ILE A 236 -12.90 -7.47 -6.18
C ILE A 236 -12.54 -6.75 -4.88
N SER A 237 -13.49 -6.12 -4.20
CA SER A 237 -13.23 -5.47 -2.92
C SER A 237 -12.81 -6.45 -1.81
N LEU A 238 -13.39 -7.65 -1.78
CA LEU A 238 -13.12 -8.66 -0.74
C LEU A 238 -11.94 -9.58 -1.05
N PHE A 239 -11.66 -9.86 -2.32
CA PHE A 239 -10.65 -10.85 -2.72
C PHE A 239 -9.56 -10.27 -3.64
N ASN A 240 -9.61 -8.98 -3.97
CA ASN A 240 -8.55 -8.23 -4.64
C ASN A 240 -8.04 -8.90 -5.92
N ILE A 241 -6.73 -9.12 -6.07
CA ILE A 241 -6.09 -9.75 -7.25
C ILE A 241 -6.83 -11.03 -7.69
N PRO A 242 -7.03 -12.07 -6.84
CA PRO A 242 -7.75 -13.28 -7.23
C PRO A 242 -9.09 -13.03 -7.92
N ALA A 243 -9.96 -12.20 -7.35
CA ALA A 243 -11.27 -11.92 -7.94
C ALA A 243 -11.14 -11.18 -9.29
N TYR A 244 -10.20 -10.25 -9.40
CA TYR A 244 -9.95 -9.55 -10.65
C TYR A 244 -9.44 -10.48 -11.77
N LEU A 245 -8.56 -11.43 -11.45
CA LEU A 245 -8.08 -12.42 -12.41
C LEU A 245 -9.22 -13.32 -12.90
N VAL A 246 -10.10 -13.78 -12.00
CA VAL A 246 -11.28 -14.58 -12.38
C VAL A 246 -12.25 -13.75 -13.22
N TYR A 247 -12.46 -12.47 -12.88
CA TYR A 247 -13.28 -11.56 -13.69
C TYR A 247 -12.74 -11.49 -15.13
N ARG A 248 -11.43 -11.24 -15.28
CA ARG A 248 -10.75 -11.11 -16.57
C ARG A 248 -10.72 -12.42 -17.37
N ALA A 249 -10.69 -13.57 -16.72
CA ALA A 249 -10.76 -14.87 -17.41
C ALA A 249 -12.16 -15.16 -17.98
N ARG A 250 -13.21 -14.51 -17.44
CA ARG A 250 -14.61 -14.74 -17.83
C ARG A 250 -15.16 -13.73 -18.84
N HIS A 251 -14.49 -12.60 -19.07
CA HIS A 251 -14.99 -11.50 -19.91
C HIS A 251 -13.91 -10.96 -20.82
#